data_AF-A0A952D0X3-F1
#
_entry.id   AF-A0A952D0X3-F1
#
_cell.length_a   1.000
_cell.length_b   1.000
_cell.length_c   1.000
_cell.angle_alpha   90.00
_cell.angle_beta   90.00
_cell.angle_gamma   90.00
#
_symmetry.space_group_name_H-M   'P 1'
#
loop_
_entity.id
_entity.type
_entity.pdbx_description
1 polymer ?
#
loop_
_entity_poly.entity_id
_entity_poly.type
_entity_poly.pdbx_seq_one_letter_code
_entity_poly.pdbx_strand_id
1 'polypeptide(L)'
;MNNEESAQADTGGSTPRQYRDDAVVLLRAVRATLADLLRQLLEGDGAALRDIVAKQAELESALKRVFEAETRYDDWMQRSSGGGDGVLDLDAARDEIGRRLDRLRAAAGAG
;
A
#
# COMPACT_ATOMS: atom_id res chain seq x y z
N MET A 1 -32.01 31.46 1.44
CA MET A 1 -30.63 31.98 1.54
C MET A 1 -29.77 30.84 2.05
N ASN A 2 -28.73 30.57 1.29
CA ASN A 2 -28.02 29.30 1.22
C ASN A 2 -27.13 29.07 2.43
N ASN A 3 -27.11 27.84 2.94
CA ASN A 3 -25.99 27.32 3.71
C ASN A 3 -25.52 26.03 3.01
N GLU A 4 -24.75 26.23 1.93
CA GLU A 4 -23.88 25.24 1.30
C GLU A 4 -22.44 25.64 1.65
N GLU A 5 -21.85 25.02 2.67
CA GLU A 5 -20.40 24.96 2.99
C GLU A 5 -20.33 24.35 4.40
N SER A 6 -19.81 23.15 4.65
CA SER A 6 -18.48 22.69 4.26
C SER A 6 -18.45 21.16 4.26
N ALA A 7 -18.12 20.58 3.11
CA ALA A 7 -17.65 19.20 3.00
C ALA A 7 -16.16 19.16 3.37
N GLN A 8 -15.86 18.84 4.63
CA GLN A 8 -14.58 18.37 5.14
C GLN A 8 -14.94 17.31 6.20
N ALA A 9 -14.30 16.17 6.39
CA ALA A 9 -13.01 15.60 5.99
C ALA A 9 -13.21 14.06 6.06
N ASP A 10 -12.48 13.21 5.36
CA ASP A 10 -11.13 12.83 5.73
C ASP A 10 -10.58 11.96 4.59
N THR A 11 -9.71 12.55 3.77
CA THR A 11 -8.92 11.83 2.77
C THR A 11 -7.56 11.45 3.40
N GLY A 12 -7.60 10.82 4.57
CA GLY A 12 -6.43 10.38 5.34
C GLY A 12 -6.08 8.90 5.15
N GLY A 13 -6.56 8.26 4.09
CA GLY A 13 -6.26 6.85 3.85
C GLY A 13 -4.80 6.66 3.43
N SER A 14 -3.92 6.22 4.35
CA SER A 14 -2.56 5.83 4.00
C SER A 14 -2.59 4.82 2.86
N THR A 15 -1.69 4.99 1.89
CA THR A 15 -1.61 4.08 0.74
C THR A 15 -1.18 2.69 1.22
N PRO A 16 -1.59 1.61 0.53
CA PRO A 16 -1.17 0.26 0.91
C PRO A 16 0.35 0.07 0.99
N ARG A 17 1.10 0.82 0.17
CA ARG A 17 2.57 0.86 0.20
C ARG A 17 3.11 1.46 1.50
N GLN A 18 2.51 2.55 1.98
CA GLN A 18 2.88 3.17 3.26
C GLN A 18 2.65 2.22 4.43
N TYR A 19 1.51 1.50 4.46
CA TYR A 19 1.25 0.51 5.50
C TYR A 19 2.28 -0.61 5.54
N ARG A 20 2.72 -1.09 4.37
CA ARG A 20 3.78 -2.11 4.26
C ARG A 20 5.13 -1.58 4.77
N ASP A 21 5.49 -0.36 4.39
CA ASP A 21 6.76 0.23 4.80
C ASP A 21 6.79 0.47 6.32
N ASP A 22 5.70 1.00 6.89
CA ASP A 22 5.54 1.19 8.34
C ASP A 22 5.61 -0.14 9.11
N ALA A 23 4.98 -1.19 8.58
CA ALA A 23 5.05 -2.55 9.12
C ALA A 23 6.48 -3.09 9.18
N VAL A 24 7.27 -2.90 8.11
CA VAL A 24 8.67 -3.34 8.06
C VAL A 24 9.52 -2.62 9.09
N VAL A 25 9.32 -1.31 9.28
CA VAL A 25 10.01 -0.52 10.30
C VAL A 25 9.70 -1.05 11.71
N LEU A 26 8.41 -1.27 12.00
CA LEU A 26 7.97 -1.77 13.30
C LEU A 26 8.57 -3.15 13.63
N LEU A 27 8.55 -4.09 12.66
CA LEU A 27 9.11 -5.43 12.85
C LEU A 27 10.61 -5.40 13.15
N ARG A 28 11.37 -4.52 12.48
CA ARG A 28 12.81 -4.37 12.76
C ARG A 28 13.07 -3.84 14.16
N ALA A 29 12.28 -2.86 14.61
CA ALA A 29 12.39 -2.30 15.94
C ALA A 29 12.10 -3.36 17.02
N VAL A 30 11.02 -4.12 16.87
CA VAL A 30 10.66 -5.16 17.84
C VAL A 30 11.70 -6.29 17.88
N ARG A 31 12.25 -6.69 16.72
CA ARG A 31 13.35 -7.66 16.65
C ARG A 31 14.57 -7.19 17.45
N ALA A 32 14.94 -5.92 17.33
CA ALA A 32 16.07 -5.36 18.08
C ALA A 32 15.79 -5.40 19.60
N THR A 33 14.60 -4.95 20.01
CA THR A 33 14.19 -4.97 21.43
C THR A 33 14.20 -6.38 22.02
N LEU A 34 13.69 -7.39 21.30
CA LEU A 34 13.73 -8.77 21.75
C LEU A 34 15.15 -9.32 21.88
N ALA A 35 16.05 -8.95 20.96
CA ALA A 35 17.45 -9.34 21.03
C ALA A 35 18.17 -8.76 22.25
N ASP A 36 17.85 -7.50 22.61
CA ASP A 36 18.42 -6.85 23.79
C ASP A 36 17.88 -7.45 25.10
N LEU A 37 16.57 -7.72 25.16
CA LEU A 37 15.97 -8.37 26.33
C LEU A 37 16.50 -9.79 26.53
N LEU A 38 16.70 -10.56 25.45
CA LEU A 38 17.34 -11.88 25.53
C LEU A 38 18.76 -11.79 26.09
N ARG A 39 19.52 -10.75 25.74
CA ARG A 39 20.86 -10.53 26.28
C ARG A 39 20.82 -10.26 27.79
N GLN A 40 19.91 -9.39 28.24
CA GLN A 40 19.71 -9.08 29.67
C GLN A 40 19.31 -10.32 30.48
N LEU A 41 18.45 -11.17 29.91
CA LEU A 41 18.06 -12.42 30.53
C LEU A 41 19.24 -13.39 30.69
N LEU A 42 20.10 -13.51 29.66
CA LEU A 42 21.31 -14.33 29.72
C LEU A 42 22.34 -13.79 30.72
N GLU A 43 22.33 -12.49 31.00
CA GLU A 43 23.15 -11.82 32.02
C GLU A 43 22.57 -12.00 33.45
N GLY A 44 21.43 -12.67 33.59
CA GLY A 44 20.84 -13.03 34.89
C GLY A 44 19.74 -12.10 35.38
N ASP A 45 19.30 -11.12 34.57
CA ASP A 45 18.17 -10.27 34.93
C ASP A 45 16.83 -10.97 34.65
N GLY A 46 16.29 -11.62 35.69
CA GLY A 46 14.99 -12.29 35.62
C GLY A 46 13.79 -11.35 35.42
N ALA A 47 13.94 -10.04 35.63
CA ALA A 47 12.88 -9.07 35.35
C ALA A 47 12.63 -8.94 33.84
N ALA A 48 13.70 -9.06 33.03
CA ALA A 48 13.63 -9.01 31.57
C ALA A 48 12.72 -10.10 30.97
N LEU A 49 12.54 -11.25 31.66
CA LEU A 49 11.69 -12.34 31.16
C LEU A 49 10.22 -11.93 31.00
N ARG A 50 9.68 -11.13 31.94
CA ARG A 50 8.29 -10.66 31.85
C ARG A 50 8.11 -9.66 30.71
N ASP A 51 9.10 -8.80 30.51
CA ASP A 51 9.09 -7.82 29.43
C ASP A 51 9.22 -8.49 28.06
N ILE A 52 9.97 -9.59 27.94
CA ILE A 52 10.05 -10.42 26.72
C ILE A 52 8.67 -10.94 26.34
N VAL A 53 7.92 -11.53 27.29
CA VAL A 53 6.60 -12.10 27.02
C VAL A 53 5.61 -11.03 26.57
N ALA A 54 5.62 -9.87 27.21
CA ALA A 54 4.77 -8.74 26.81
C ALA A 54 5.13 -8.23 25.40
N LYS A 55 6.43 -8.07 25.10
CA LYS A 55 6.90 -7.62 23.78
C LYS A 55 6.66 -8.66 22.68
N GLN A 56 6.70 -9.95 23.01
CA GLN A 56 6.31 -11.02 22.09
C GLN A 56 4.83 -10.92 21.71
N ALA A 57 3.94 -10.70 22.68
CA ALA A 57 2.51 -10.57 22.40
C ALA A 57 2.19 -9.34 21.53
N GLU A 58 2.87 -8.22 21.78
CA GLU A 58 2.79 -7.03 20.92
C GLU A 58 3.29 -7.32 19.50
N LEU A 59 4.39 -8.09 19.36
CA LEU A 59 4.92 -8.52 18.06
C LEU A 59 3.93 -9.38 17.29
N GLU A 60 3.34 -10.38 17.94
CA GLU A 60 2.36 -11.27 17.33
C GLU A 60 1.13 -10.48 16.86
N SER A 61 0.67 -9.50 17.64
CA SER A 61 -0.43 -8.61 17.24
C SER A 61 -0.05 -7.74 16.05
N ALA A 62 1.15 -7.16 16.05
CA ALA A 62 1.66 -6.39 14.92
C ALA A 62 1.74 -7.23 13.65
N LEU A 63 2.34 -8.43 13.72
CA LEU A 63 2.44 -9.35 12.59
C LEU A 63 1.08 -9.74 12.00
N LYS A 64 0.09 -10.03 12.86
CA LYS A 64 -1.28 -10.31 12.40
C LYS A 64 -1.86 -9.16 11.58
N ARG A 65 -1.67 -7.91 12.04
CA ARG A 65 -2.12 -6.71 11.31
C ARG A 65 -1.40 -6.55 9.96
N VAL A 66 -0.12 -6.92 9.86
CA VAL A 66 0.62 -6.90 8.60
C VAL A 66 0.02 -7.90 7.61
N PHE A 67 -0.20 -9.15 8.03
CA PHE A 67 -0.81 -10.15 7.16
C PHE A 67 -2.23 -9.76 6.73
N GLU A 68 -3.03 -9.19 7.63
CA GLU A 68 -4.35 -8.65 7.28
C GLU A 68 -4.29 -7.47 6.30
N ALA A 69 -3.24 -6.65 6.38
CA ALA A 69 -3.02 -5.55 5.44
C ALA A 69 -2.55 -6.07 4.07
N GLU A 70 -1.68 -7.09 4.05
CA GLU A 70 -1.20 -7.76 2.83
C GLU A 70 -2.36 -8.45 2.11
N THR A 71 -3.16 -9.26 2.81
CA THR A 71 -4.37 -9.89 2.23
C THR A 71 -5.33 -8.84 1.68
N ARG A 72 -5.58 -7.75 2.42
CA ARG A 72 -6.43 -6.65 1.92
C ARG A 72 -5.86 -5.99 0.68
N TYR A 73 -4.54 -5.81 0.62
CA TYR A 73 -3.85 -5.27 -0.54
C TYR A 73 -3.94 -6.22 -1.73
N ASP A 74 -3.69 -7.50 -1.54
CA ASP A 74 -3.77 -8.51 -2.60
C ASP A 74 -5.19 -8.64 -3.11
N ASP A 75 -6.20 -8.63 -2.24
CA ASP A 75 -7.61 -8.60 -2.62
C ASP A 75 -7.97 -7.32 -3.39
N TRP A 76 -7.48 -6.17 -2.92
CA TRP A 76 -7.67 -4.89 -3.62
C TRP A 76 -6.97 -4.92 -4.99
N MET A 77 -5.77 -5.46 -5.07
CA MET A 77 -5.00 -5.59 -6.29
C MET A 77 -5.71 -6.53 -7.25
N GLN A 78 -6.20 -7.70 -6.80
CA GLN A 78 -6.97 -8.65 -7.59
C GLN A 78 -8.29 -8.07 -8.07
N ARG A 79 -9.01 -7.28 -7.25
CA ARG A 79 -10.23 -6.58 -7.69
C ARG A 79 -9.93 -5.46 -8.68
N SER A 80 -8.83 -4.74 -8.48
CA SER A 80 -8.40 -3.63 -9.35
C SER A 80 -7.79 -4.14 -10.66
N SER A 81 -7.12 -5.30 -10.65
CA SER A 81 -6.59 -5.97 -11.84
C SER A 81 -7.63 -6.86 -12.52
N GLY A 82 -8.64 -7.34 -11.77
CA GLY A 82 -9.75 -8.14 -12.26
C GLY A 82 -10.90 -7.33 -12.87
N GLY A 83 -10.82 -5.99 -12.80
CA GLY A 83 -11.72 -5.06 -13.49
C GLY A 83 -11.17 -4.54 -14.83
N GLY A 84 -10.29 -5.30 -15.48
CA GLY A 84 -9.60 -4.91 -16.70
C GLY A 84 -10.19 -5.45 -17.99
N ASP A 85 -11.44 -5.09 -18.29
CA ASP A 85 -11.89 -4.81 -19.67
C ASP A 85 -11.33 -3.44 -20.14
N GLY A 86 -10.15 -3.07 -19.64
CA GLY A 86 -9.68 -1.69 -19.50
C GLY A 86 -8.16 -1.55 -19.40
N VAL A 87 -7.41 -2.53 -19.93
CA VAL A 87 -6.13 -2.15 -20.54
C VAL A 87 -6.54 -1.33 -21.74
N LEU A 88 -6.39 -0.01 -21.67
CA LEU A 88 -6.46 0.82 -22.87
C LEU A 88 -5.55 0.16 -23.90
N ASP A 89 -6.15 -0.36 -24.97
CA ASP A 89 -5.39 -0.89 -26.09
C ASP A 89 -4.69 0.29 -26.74
N LEU A 90 -3.47 0.56 -26.28
CA LEU A 90 -2.68 1.68 -26.72
C LEU A 90 -2.30 1.53 -28.19
N ASP A 91 -2.24 0.31 -28.69
CA ASP A 91 -1.97 0.03 -30.09
C ASP A 91 -3.20 0.35 -30.95
N ALA A 92 -4.40 -0.10 -30.56
CA ALA A 92 -5.63 0.28 -31.25
C ALA A 92 -5.91 1.79 -31.18
N ALA A 93 -5.62 2.42 -30.04
CA ALA A 93 -5.74 3.87 -29.88
C ALA A 93 -4.74 4.62 -30.79
N ARG A 94 -3.51 4.11 -30.90
CA ARG A 94 -2.47 4.66 -31.78
C ARG A 94 -2.86 4.56 -33.25
N ASP A 95 -3.40 3.42 -33.67
CA ASP A 95 -3.87 3.19 -35.04
C ASP A 95 -5.03 4.12 -35.40
N GLU A 96 -5.98 4.32 -34.48
CA GLU A 96 -7.08 5.26 -34.68
C GLU A 96 -6.61 6.71 -34.81
N ILE A 97 -5.64 7.13 -33.99
CA ILE A 97 -5.02 8.45 -34.09
C ILE A 97 -4.30 8.60 -35.44
N GLY A 98 -3.54 7.60 -35.88
CA GLY A 98 -2.86 7.60 -37.18
C GLY A 98 -3.82 7.81 -38.34
N ARG A 99 -4.91 7.03 -38.39
CA ARG A 99 -5.95 7.16 -39.43
C ARG A 99 -6.62 8.53 -39.45
N ARG A 100 -6.79 9.18 -38.29
CA ARG A 100 -7.35 10.54 -38.22
C ARG A 100 -6.36 11.58 -38.75
N LEU A 101 -5.08 11.46 -38.38
CA LEU A 101 -4.03 12.34 -38.86
C LEU A 101 -3.81 12.21 -40.38
N ASP A 102 -3.87 11.00 -40.92
CA ASP A 102 -3.73 10.77 -42.37
C ASP A 102 -4.90 11.37 -43.15
N ARG A 103 -6.13 11.27 -42.62
CA ARG A 103 -7.29 11.98 -43.19
C ARG A 103 -7.10 13.48 -43.19
N LEU A 104 -6.58 14.06 -42.10
CA LEU A 104 -6.29 15.50 -42.02
C LEU A 104 -5.20 15.92 -43.02
N ARG A 105 -4.14 15.11 -43.18
CA ARG A 105 -3.07 15.36 -44.17
C ARG A 105 -3.59 15.28 -45.60
N ALA A 106 -4.43 14.29 -45.92
CA ALA A 106 -5.03 14.16 -47.24
C ALA A 106 -5.93 15.34 -47.58
N ALA A 107 -6.70 15.85 -46.61
CA ALA A 107 -7.51 17.05 -46.78
C ALA A 107 -6.67 18.34 -46.90
N ALA A 108 -5.53 18.41 -46.21
CA ALA A 108 -4.63 19.56 -46.25
C ALA A 108 -3.69 19.62 -47.47
N GLY A 109 -3.44 18.48 -48.13
CA GLY A 109 -2.63 18.38 -49.36
C GLY A 109 -3.43 18.52 -50.66
N ALA A 110 -4.74 18.76 -50.57
CA ALA A 110 -5.63 18.99 -51.72
C ALA A 110 -5.81 20.48 -52.05
N GLY A 111 -4.76 21.29 -51.82
CA GLY A 111 -4.69 22.72 -52.14
C GLY A 111 -3.55 23.02 -53.12
#